data_AF-A0A954VDH6-F1
#
_entry.id   AF-A0A954VDH6-F1
#
_cell.length_a   1.000
_cell.length_b   1.000
_cell.length_c   1.000
_cell.angle_alpha   90.00
_cell.angle_beta   90.00
_cell.angle_gamma   90.00
#
_symmetry.space_group_name_H-M   'P 1'
#
loop_
_entity.id
_entity.type
_entity.pdbx_description
1 polymer ?
#
loop_
_entity_poly.entity_id
_entity_poly.type
_entity_poly.pdbx_seq_one_letter_code
_entity_poly.pdbx_strand_id
1 'polypeptide(L)'
;MGGWIEANKAIADRIGIPLVAYEGGPHLLARTAQQQNDQGFIDLLADMKRDPRMRGMYEKLLGRWDAAGGETFVFFSDLENWGRSGSWGLKETLDDSTNHLFSIASLRGFADPTSWLATCK
;
A
#
# COMPACT_ATOMS: atom_id res chain seq x y z
N MET A 1 18.72 4.26 17.18
CA MET A 1 18.32 5.13 16.07
C MET A 1 17.05 4.54 15.47
N GLY A 2 15.97 5.33 15.38
CA GLY A 2 14.73 4.90 14.72
C GLY A 2 14.93 4.68 13.22
N GLY A 3 14.04 3.93 12.58
CA GLY A 3 14.08 3.77 11.13
C GLY A 3 13.59 5.02 10.39
N TRP A 4 13.38 4.88 9.08
CA TRP A 4 13.02 6.01 8.22
C TRP A 4 11.66 6.62 8.57
N ILE A 5 10.71 5.85 9.09
CA ILE A 5 9.38 6.35 9.50
C ILE A 5 9.54 7.32 10.68
N GLU A 6 10.25 6.90 11.74
CA GLU A 6 10.42 7.70 12.94
C GLU A 6 11.27 8.95 12.66
N ALA A 7 12.26 8.83 11.76
CA ALA A 7 13.06 9.98 11.33
C ALA A 7 12.20 11.03 10.59
N ASN A 8 11.32 10.62 9.68
CA ASN A 8 10.42 11.54 8.99
C ASN A 8 9.36 12.12 9.94
N LYS A 9 8.84 11.34 10.88
CA LYS A 9 7.92 11.84 11.91
C LYS A 9 8.54 12.94 12.75
N ALA A 10 9.79 12.75 13.20
CA ALA A 10 10.49 13.74 13.98
C ALA A 10 10.67 15.08 13.23
N ILE A 11 10.85 15.03 11.91
CA ILE A 11 10.89 16.23 11.07
C ILE A 11 9.51 16.89 11.01
N ALA A 12 8.45 16.10 10.74
CA ALA A 12 7.08 16.58 10.66
C ALA A 12 6.63 17.26 11.97
N ASP A 13 6.95 16.66 13.12
CA ASP A 13 6.67 17.21 14.45
C ASP A 13 7.41 18.52 14.71
N ARG A 14 8.68 18.60 14.29
CA ARG A 14 9.47 19.82 14.47
C ARG A 14 8.87 21.03 13.75
N ILE A 15 8.19 20.80 12.63
CA ILE A 15 7.58 21.85 11.81
C ILE A 15 6.05 21.92 11.97
N GLY A 16 5.46 21.11 12.85
CA GLY A 16 4.05 21.14 13.19
C GLY A 16 3.11 20.68 12.07
N ILE A 17 3.52 19.71 11.23
CA ILE A 17 2.68 19.14 10.16
C ILE A 17 2.45 17.64 10.36
N PRO A 18 1.35 17.08 9.82
CA PRO A 18 1.12 15.64 9.83
C PRO A 18 2.12 14.91 8.93
N LEU A 19 2.49 13.70 9.34
CA LEU A 19 3.22 12.77 8.46
C LEU A 19 2.21 11.95 7.67
N VAL A 20 2.15 12.17 6.36
CA VAL A 20 1.31 11.42 5.43
C VAL A 20 2.16 10.62 4.45
N ALA A 21 1.68 9.47 4.00
CA ALA A 21 2.29 8.69 2.93
C ALA A 21 1.53 8.92 1.63
N TYR A 22 2.26 9.07 0.53
CA TYR A 22 1.72 9.23 -0.82
C TYR A 22 2.22 8.07 -1.68
N GLU A 23 1.33 7.48 -2.49
CA GLU A 23 1.63 6.39 -3.43
C GLU A 23 2.33 5.17 -2.79
N GLY A 24 1.87 4.77 -1.61
CA GLY A 24 2.28 3.51 -0.98
C GLY A 24 1.70 2.28 -1.69
N GLY A 25 2.18 1.10 -1.32
CA GLY A 25 1.71 -0.16 -1.90
C GLY A 25 2.81 -0.93 -2.63
N PRO A 26 2.44 -2.06 -3.28
CA PRO A 26 3.42 -3.00 -3.82
C PRO A 26 4.07 -2.44 -5.09
N HIS A 27 5.40 -2.38 -5.08
CA HIS A 27 6.22 -1.95 -6.21
C HIS A 27 6.89 -3.17 -6.87
N LEU A 28 6.07 -4.11 -7.37
CA LEU A 28 6.52 -5.34 -8.04
C LEU A 28 6.27 -5.20 -9.55
N LEU A 29 7.33 -5.02 -10.34
CA LEU A 29 7.26 -4.88 -11.79
C LEU A 29 8.49 -5.42 -12.52
N ALA A 30 8.30 -5.70 -13.81
CA ALA A 30 9.36 -5.90 -14.77
C ALA A 30 9.96 -4.54 -15.21
N ARG A 31 11.25 -4.33 -14.95
CA ARG A 31 11.95 -3.06 -15.22
C ARG A 31 12.57 -3.00 -16.60
N THR A 32 12.96 -4.13 -17.18
CA THR A 32 13.61 -4.18 -18.49
C THR A 32 12.70 -4.78 -19.55
N ALA A 33 12.93 -4.44 -20.82
CA ALA A 33 12.19 -5.02 -21.94
C ALA A 33 12.31 -6.56 -21.97
N GLN A 34 13.45 -7.11 -21.56
CA GLN A 34 13.65 -8.56 -21.45
C GLN A 34 12.70 -9.17 -20.40
N GLN A 35 12.62 -8.58 -19.21
CA GLN A 35 11.71 -9.03 -18.15
C GLN A 35 10.24 -8.89 -18.55
N GLN A 36 9.89 -7.82 -19.27
CA GLN A 36 8.53 -7.57 -19.74
C GLN A 36 8.05 -8.55 -20.81
N ASN A 37 8.99 -9.20 -21.51
CA ASN A 37 8.72 -10.22 -22.52
C ASN A 37 8.86 -11.66 -21.98
N ASP A 38 9.21 -11.82 -20.70
CA ASP A 38 9.30 -13.11 -20.03
C ASP A 38 8.02 -13.36 -19.23
N GLN A 39 7.12 -14.18 -19.76
CA GLN A 39 5.85 -14.49 -19.12
C GLN A 39 6.05 -15.17 -17.76
N GLY A 40 7.04 -16.05 -17.61
CA GLY A 40 7.32 -16.71 -16.34
C GLY A 40 7.75 -15.72 -15.26
N PHE A 41 8.47 -14.66 -15.64
CA PHE A 41 8.81 -13.59 -14.73
C PHE A 41 7.58 -12.76 -14.33
N ILE A 42 6.68 -12.45 -15.26
CA ILE A 42 5.43 -11.73 -14.95
C ILE A 42 4.55 -12.56 -14.01
N ASP A 43 4.40 -13.86 -14.27
CA ASP A 43 3.60 -14.77 -13.44
C ASP A 43 4.18 -14.86 -12.03
N LEU A 44 5.52 -14.94 -11.90
CA LEU A 44 6.19 -14.93 -10.60
C LEU A 44 5.87 -13.66 -9.79
N LEU A 45 5.85 -12.48 -10.42
CA LEU A 45 5.51 -11.23 -9.72
C LEU A 45 4.06 -11.22 -9.25
N ALA A 46 3.14 -11.75 -10.05
CA ALA A 46 1.73 -11.89 -9.68
C ALA A 46 1.57 -12.88 -8.50
N ASP A 47 2.24 -14.03 -8.56
CA ASP A 47 2.21 -15.03 -7.48
C ASP A 47 2.81 -14.47 -6.18
N MET A 48 3.91 -13.71 -6.28
CA MET A 48 4.47 -13.02 -5.13
C MET A 48 3.47 -12.07 -4.49
N LYS A 49 2.67 -11.31 -5.27
CA LYS A 49 1.62 -10.43 -4.72
C LYS A 49 0.50 -11.20 -4.03
N ARG A 50 0.09 -12.34 -4.58
CA ARG A 50 -0.97 -13.20 -4.00
C ARG A 50 -0.50 -13.98 -2.78
N ASP A 51 0.81 -14.11 -2.58
CA ASP A 51 1.37 -14.87 -1.47
C ASP A 51 0.93 -14.30 -0.10
N PRO A 52 0.38 -15.13 0.81
CA PRO A 52 -0.05 -14.68 2.14
C PRO A 52 1.04 -13.97 2.96
N ARG A 53 2.32 -14.22 2.67
CA ARG A 53 3.44 -13.53 3.34
C ARG A 53 3.46 -12.03 3.04
N MET A 54 2.99 -11.60 1.86
CA MET A 54 2.90 -10.18 1.53
C MET A 54 1.95 -9.44 2.47
N ARG A 55 0.84 -10.09 2.86
CA ARG A 55 -0.08 -9.56 3.87
C ARG A 55 0.65 -9.25 5.18
N GLY A 56 1.40 -10.23 5.69
CA GLY A 56 2.14 -10.07 6.94
C GLY A 56 3.22 -8.98 6.87
N MET A 57 3.81 -8.73 5.70
CA MET A 57 4.75 -7.61 5.50
C MET A 57 4.06 -6.25 5.59
N TYR A 58 2.89 -6.10 4.97
CA TYR A 58 2.12 -4.86 5.01
C TYR A 58 1.49 -4.59 6.38
N GLU A 59 1.01 -5.62 7.09
CA GLU A 59 0.55 -5.48 8.47
C GLU A 59 1.67 -4.93 9.38
N LYS A 60 2.90 -5.42 9.21
CA LYS A 60 4.06 -4.87 9.93
C LYS A 60 4.39 -3.43 9.53
N LEU A 61 4.33 -3.11 8.24
CA LEU A 61 4.58 -1.75 7.74
C LEU A 61 3.54 -0.77 8.31
N LEU A 62 2.25 -1.05 8.14
CA LEU A 62 1.19 -0.16 8.61
C LEU A 62 1.10 -0.11 10.13
N GLY A 63 1.34 -1.23 10.82
CA GLY A 63 1.43 -1.23 12.28
C GLY A 63 2.57 -0.34 12.80
N ARG A 64 3.71 -0.32 12.10
CA ARG A 64 4.82 0.56 12.45
C ARG A 64 4.55 2.03 12.06
N TRP A 65 3.94 2.26 10.90
CA TRP A 65 3.50 3.59 10.48
C TRP A 65 2.58 4.22 11.54
N ASP A 66 1.61 3.45 11.98
CA ASP A 66 0.71 3.83 13.05
C ASP A 66 1.42 4.08 14.38
N ALA A 67 2.26 3.14 14.83
CA ALA A 67 2.99 3.28 16.08
C ALA A 67 3.92 4.51 16.10
N ALA A 68 4.41 4.94 14.94
CA ALA A 68 5.19 6.16 14.80
C ALA A 68 4.32 7.43 14.76
N GLY A 69 2.99 7.31 14.78
CA GLY A 69 2.07 8.45 14.68
C GLY A 69 1.93 8.99 13.26
N GLY A 70 2.18 8.17 12.23
CA GLY A 70 1.82 8.51 10.87
C GLY A 70 0.30 8.60 10.71
N GLU A 71 -0.16 9.58 9.93
CA GLU A 71 -1.57 9.79 9.63
C GLU A 71 -1.93 9.05 8.33
N THR A 72 -2.59 9.71 7.38
CA THR A 72 -3.07 9.10 6.13
C THR A 72 -1.96 8.38 5.37
N PHE A 73 -2.22 7.12 5.00
CA PHE A 73 -1.36 6.32 4.13
C PHE A 73 -2.08 6.07 2.81
N VAL A 74 -1.79 6.88 1.79
CA VAL A 74 -2.43 6.77 0.48
C VAL A 74 -1.75 5.68 -0.33
N PHE A 75 -2.52 4.70 -0.78
CA PHE A 75 -2.04 3.70 -1.73
C PHE A 75 -2.06 4.25 -3.16
N PHE A 76 -1.12 3.79 -3.99
CA PHE A 76 -1.01 4.22 -5.38
C PHE A 76 -2.27 3.89 -6.20
N SER A 77 -2.79 2.67 -6.05
CA SER A 77 -4.00 2.23 -6.72
C SER A 77 -4.71 1.13 -5.93
N ASP A 78 -6.04 1.20 -5.87
CA ASP A 78 -6.86 0.18 -5.21
C ASP A 78 -7.08 -1.05 -6.11
N LEU A 79 -7.28 -0.83 -7.42
CA LEU A 79 -7.69 -1.84 -8.39
C LEU A 79 -6.91 -1.67 -9.69
N GLU A 80 -6.27 -2.73 -10.15
CA GLU A 80 -5.58 -2.72 -11.44
C GLU A 80 -5.36 -4.15 -11.94
N ASN A 81 -5.57 -4.38 -13.24
CA ASN A 81 -5.12 -5.61 -13.87
C ASN A 81 -3.59 -5.67 -13.90
N TRP A 82 -3.04 -6.82 -13.53
CA TRP A 82 -1.60 -7.02 -13.47
C TRP A 82 -1.06 -7.56 -14.80
N GLY A 83 0.10 -7.05 -15.22
CA GLY A 83 0.76 -7.54 -16.42
C GLY A 83 2.13 -6.92 -16.64
N ARG A 84 2.62 -6.96 -17.88
CA ARG A 84 3.97 -6.49 -18.23
C ARG A 84 4.27 -5.04 -17.84
N SER A 85 3.26 -4.18 -17.79
CA SER A 85 3.40 -2.76 -17.46
C SER A 85 3.41 -2.51 -15.94
N GLY A 86 3.25 -3.55 -15.15
CA GLY A 86 3.29 -3.48 -13.69
C GLY A 86 2.08 -4.15 -13.04
N SER A 87 2.14 -4.17 -11.72
CA SER A 87 1.11 -4.73 -10.85
C SER A 87 1.03 -3.84 -9.63
N TRP A 88 0.41 -2.66 -9.76
CA TRP A 88 0.44 -1.61 -8.74
C TRP A 88 -0.79 -1.65 -7.83
N GLY A 89 -1.94 -2.01 -8.38
CA GLY A 89 -3.21 -2.10 -7.67
C GLY A 89 -3.19 -3.06 -6.46
N LEU A 90 -3.85 -2.69 -5.36
CA LEU A 90 -4.01 -3.55 -4.20
C LEU A 90 -4.79 -4.83 -4.52
N LYS A 91 -5.75 -4.78 -5.45
CA LYS A 91 -6.51 -5.92 -5.98
C LYS A 91 -6.41 -6.00 -7.50
N GLU A 92 -6.57 -7.20 -8.07
CA GLU A 92 -6.67 -7.37 -9.53
C GLU A 92 -8.09 -7.07 -10.02
N THR A 93 -9.08 -7.58 -9.29
CA THR A 93 -10.50 -7.42 -9.61
C THR A 93 -11.27 -7.04 -8.35
N LEU A 94 -12.49 -6.51 -8.54
CA LEU A 94 -13.37 -6.16 -7.42
C LEU A 94 -13.69 -7.37 -6.53
N ASP A 95 -13.85 -8.55 -7.14
CA ASP A 95 -14.25 -9.79 -6.45
C ASP A 95 -13.06 -10.64 -6.00
N ASP A 96 -11.83 -10.13 -6.17
CA ASP A 96 -10.63 -10.83 -5.73
C ASP A 96 -10.66 -11.01 -4.20
N SER A 97 -10.91 -12.25 -3.78
CA SER A 97 -10.93 -12.68 -2.38
C SER A 97 -9.60 -13.32 -1.97
N THR A 98 -8.73 -13.59 -2.94
CA THR A 98 -7.42 -14.23 -2.74
C THR A 98 -6.33 -13.22 -2.41
N ASN A 99 -6.51 -11.97 -2.85
CA ASN A 99 -5.57 -10.91 -2.56
C ASN A 99 -5.90 -10.19 -1.25
N HIS A 100 -5.08 -10.46 -0.25
CA HIS A 100 -5.30 -10.02 1.12
C HIS A 100 -4.84 -8.58 1.41
N LEU A 101 -4.20 -7.89 0.46
CA LEU A 101 -3.65 -6.54 0.66
C LEU A 101 -4.74 -5.49 0.90
N PHE A 102 -5.94 -5.68 0.34
CA PHE A 102 -7.08 -4.77 0.55
C PHE A 102 -7.51 -4.68 2.02
N SER A 103 -7.51 -5.81 2.75
CA SER A 103 -7.87 -5.83 4.18
C SER A 103 -6.93 -4.98 5.05
N ILE A 104 -5.74 -4.68 4.54
CA ILE A 104 -4.71 -3.90 5.23
C ILE A 104 -4.93 -2.40 5.01
N ALA A 105 -5.38 -2.00 3.82
CA ALA A 105 -5.76 -0.60 3.55
C ALA A 105 -6.92 -0.12 4.43
N SER A 106 -7.78 -1.03 4.90
CA SER A 106 -8.84 -0.71 5.86
C SER A 106 -8.40 -0.52 7.32
N LEU A 107 -7.13 -0.79 7.68
CA LEU A 107 -6.70 -0.84 9.08
C LEU A 107 -6.58 0.52 9.77
N ARG A 108 -6.47 1.65 9.03
CA ARG A 108 -6.65 3.01 9.58
C ARG A 108 -7.16 4.00 8.53
N GLY A 109 -8.36 4.53 8.74
CA GLY A 109 -8.61 5.94 8.46
C GLY A 109 -8.99 6.35 7.03
N PHE A 110 -9.86 5.61 6.33
CA PHE A 110 -11.13 6.29 6.05
C PHE A 110 -11.79 6.37 7.43
N ALA A 111 -11.58 7.48 8.15
CA ALA A 111 -12.28 7.74 9.39
C ALA A 111 -13.76 7.44 9.11
N ASP A 112 -14.36 6.60 9.96
CA ASP A 112 -15.79 6.26 10.00
C ASP A 112 -16.57 6.88 8.83
N PRO A 113 -17.07 6.10 7.86
CA PRO A 113 -17.73 6.69 6.70
C PRO A 113 -18.98 7.53 7.05
N THR A 114 -19.42 7.58 8.29
CA THR A 114 -20.45 8.51 8.75
C THR A 114 -19.92 9.90 9.14
N SER A 115 -18.61 10.05 9.37
CA SER A 115 -17.98 11.32 9.78
C SER A 115 -17.81 12.32 8.63
N TRP A 116 -17.57 11.87 7.39
CA TRP A 116 -17.54 12.76 6.22
C TRP A 116 -18.94 13.20 5.76
N LEU A 117 -19.97 12.36 5.97
CA LEU A 117 -21.37 12.73 5.72
C LEU A 117 -21.89 13.79 6.71
N ALA A 118 -21.32 13.87 7.91
CA ALA A 118 -21.71 14.87 8.91
C ALA A 118 -21.22 16.29 8.59
N THR A 119 -20.18 16.42 7.76
CA THR A 119 -19.55 17.71 7.40
C THR A 119 -20.14 18.33 6.14
N CYS A 120 -20.95 17.59 5.38
CA CYS A 120 -21.77 18.14 4.30
C CYS A 120 -23.13 18.60 4.86
N LYS A 121 -23.15 19.77 5.49
CA LYS A 121 -24.37 20.57 5.68
C LYS A 121 -24.09 22.01 5.32
#